data_AF-A0A3T0JUT9-F1
#
_entry.id   AF-A0A3T0JUT9-F1
#
_cell.length_a   1.000
_cell.length_b   1.000
_cell.length_c   1.000
_cell.angle_alpha   90.00
_cell.angle_beta   90.00
_cell.angle_gamma   90.00
#
_symmetry.space_group_name_H-M   'P 1'
#
loop_
_entity.id
_entity.type
_entity.pdbx_description
1 polymer ?
#
loop_
_entity_poly.entity_id
_entity_poly.type
_entity_poly.pdbx_seq_one_letter_code
_entity_poly.pdbx_strand_id
1 'polypeptide(L)'
;MSTSNWMGTTPAIDSLNISELTLPGTHNAGSDWSASYPLLGPPRHWLACQHDSFHAQLDHGARALDIRLTYNAKAEGLEKFVMHHNGHRNSRTLGNLVVDINTFLENNPDEFIVLDFHSLDGDNFDYEHFNKLMVQYLGYRMIPRNNQSLTLGDLKQVNKTQRVFAAAISHWQLDHKLFHSHIDHQWSGNGITSPGELKKFIERVLQNPPGSWRPWSLSATSYTALGGPVDIHGSLNDWFDLDKSDWALKCNIINVDFMEESDLMEFCRVANVIKAEQRSR
;
A
#
# COMPACT_ATOMS: atom_id res chain seq x y z
N MET A 1 -7.94 19.51 8.52
CA MET A 1 -7.94 18.05 8.68
C MET A 1 -6.48 17.60 8.60
N SER A 2 -6.03 16.69 9.46
CA SER A 2 -4.66 16.16 9.34
C SER A 2 -4.67 15.05 8.27
N THR A 3 -3.65 14.98 7.44
CA THR A 3 -3.43 13.87 6.50
C THR A 3 -3.29 12.53 7.25
N SER A 4 -2.79 12.57 8.49
CA SER A 4 -2.59 11.37 9.32
C SER A 4 -3.87 10.74 9.87
N ASN A 5 -5.02 11.43 9.85
CA ASN A 5 -6.29 10.92 10.41
C ASN A 5 -7.51 11.16 9.50
N TRP A 6 -7.29 11.13 8.19
CA TRP A 6 -8.33 11.49 7.21
C TRP A 6 -9.51 10.50 7.22
N MET A 7 -9.30 9.21 7.50
CA MET A 7 -10.40 8.23 7.53
C MET A 7 -11.29 8.44 8.75
N GLY A 8 -10.70 8.60 9.93
CA GLY A 8 -11.41 8.84 11.19
C GLY A 8 -12.14 10.19 11.22
N THR A 9 -11.62 11.19 10.51
CA THR A 9 -12.27 12.51 10.39
C THR A 9 -13.28 12.59 9.23
N THR A 10 -13.47 11.51 8.47
CA THR A 10 -14.45 11.42 7.36
C THR A 10 -15.46 10.28 7.60
N PRO A 11 -16.31 10.34 8.64
CA PRO A 11 -17.15 9.21 9.05
C PRO A 11 -18.17 8.73 7.99
N ALA A 12 -18.46 9.53 6.96
CA ALA A 12 -19.31 9.10 5.85
C ALA A 12 -18.78 7.83 5.15
N ILE A 13 -17.46 7.64 5.11
CA ILE A 13 -16.84 6.48 4.47
C ILE A 13 -17.00 5.19 5.28
N ASP A 14 -17.51 5.27 6.52
CA ASP A 14 -17.68 4.10 7.39
C ASP A 14 -18.70 3.09 6.85
N SER A 15 -19.51 3.50 5.87
CA SER A 15 -20.44 2.66 5.14
C SER A 15 -19.77 1.80 4.05
N LEU A 16 -18.48 1.99 3.77
CA LEU A 16 -17.73 1.24 2.76
C LEU A 16 -16.86 0.16 3.40
N ASN A 17 -16.58 -0.92 2.67
CA ASN A 17 -15.54 -1.89 3.03
C ASN A 17 -14.22 -1.61 2.28
N ILE A 18 -13.14 -2.33 2.65
CA ILE A 18 -11.79 -2.13 2.08
C ILE A 18 -11.75 -2.28 0.55
N SER A 19 -12.58 -3.15 -0.03
CA SER A 19 -12.61 -3.40 -1.48
C SER A 19 -13.40 -2.34 -2.26
N GLU A 20 -14.20 -1.51 -1.57
CA GLU A 20 -14.99 -0.44 -2.15
C GLU A 20 -14.27 0.91 -2.09
N LEU A 21 -13.37 1.11 -1.13
CA LEU A 21 -12.60 2.35 -0.98
C LEU A 21 -11.70 2.61 -2.20
N THR A 22 -11.38 3.88 -2.43
CA THR A 22 -10.18 4.34 -3.14
C THR A 22 -9.13 4.71 -2.09
N LEU A 23 -7.94 4.12 -2.16
CA LEU A 23 -6.88 4.28 -1.18
C LEU A 23 -5.61 4.84 -1.83
N PRO A 24 -4.98 5.86 -1.24
CA PRO A 24 -3.65 6.31 -1.65
C PRO A 24 -2.63 5.22 -1.26
N GLY A 25 -1.92 4.70 -2.26
CA GLY A 25 -0.96 3.62 -2.14
C GLY A 25 0.47 4.06 -2.45
N THR A 26 1.44 3.45 -1.78
CA THR A 26 2.87 3.69 -1.98
C THR A 26 3.55 2.48 -2.60
N HIS A 27 4.06 2.64 -3.81
CA HIS A 27 4.74 1.59 -4.55
C HIS A 27 6.07 1.28 -3.88
N ASN A 28 6.34 -0.02 -3.67
CA ASN A 28 7.53 -0.53 -3.01
C ASN A 28 7.94 0.34 -1.79
N ALA A 29 7.01 0.51 -0.85
CA ALA A 29 7.03 1.46 0.25
C ALA A 29 8.31 1.42 1.10
N GLY A 30 8.96 0.26 1.17
CA GLY A 30 10.20 0.06 1.91
C GLY A 30 11.48 0.47 1.17
N SER A 31 11.37 1.01 -0.05
CA SER A 31 12.49 1.52 -0.83
C SER A 31 12.44 3.04 -0.88
N ASP A 32 12.94 3.69 0.16
CA ASP A 32 12.87 5.14 0.31
C ASP A 32 14.24 5.84 0.27
N TRP A 33 14.24 7.17 0.14
CA TRP A 33 15.45 7.99 0.13
C TRP A 33 16.15 8.09 1.48
N SER A 34 15.41 8.02 2.59
CA SER A 34 15.95 8.03 3.96
C SER A 34 16.62 6.70 4.34
N ALA A 35 16.39 5.62 3.59
CA ALA A 35 17.08 4.34 3.77
C ALA A 35 18.57 4.40 3.33
N SER A 36 19.37 3.53 3.95
CA SER A 36 20.74 3.27 3.53
C SER A 36 20.78 2.11 2.53
N TYR A 37 21.68 2.22 1.56
CA TYR A 37 21.85 1.25 0.47
C TYR A 37 23.32 0.75 0.45
N PRO A 38 23.56 -0.50 0.03
CA PRO A 38 24.92 -1.01 -0.11
C PRO A 38 25.79 -0.13 -1.01
N LEU A 39 27.03 0.14 -0.59
CA LEU A 39 27.98 0.97 -1.34
C LEU A 39 28.29 0.38 -2.72
N LEU A 40 28.35 -0.95 -2.80
CA LEU A 40 28.54 -1.71 -4.04
C LEU A 40 27.16 -2.18 -4.53
N GLY A 41 26.40 -1.27 -5.14
CA GLY A 41 25.08 -1.54 -5.70
C GLY A 41 24.66 -0.45 -6.68
N PRO A 42 23.47 -0.57 -7.30
CA PRO A 42 22.90 0.51 -8.09
C PRO A 42 22.79 1.79 -7.27
N PRO A 43 22.92 2.97 -7.89
CA PRO A 43 22.79 4.22 -7.18
C PRO A 43 21.36 4.36 -6.63
N ARG A 44 21.22 5.01 -5.47
CA ARG A 44 19.95 5.13 -4.73
C ARG A 44 18.79 5.62 -5.59
N HIS A 45 19.01 6.60 -6.47
CA HIS A 45 17.97 7.13 -7.35
C HIS A 45 17.36 6.09 -8.29
N TRP A 46 18.03 4.96 -8.55
CA TRP A 46 17.44 3.86 -9.34
C TRP A 46 16.54 2.94 -8.53
N LEU A 47 16.58 3.03 -7.21
CA LEU A 47 15.95 2.09 -6.29
C LEU A 47 14.90 2.75 -5.38
N ALA A 48 15.08 4.03 -5.04
CA ALA A 48 14.20 4.76 -4.15
C ALA A 48 12.90 5.16 -4.88
N CYS A 49 11.79 4.68 -4.33
CA CYS A 49 10.41 4.89 -4.77
C CYS A 49 9.66 5.89 -3.91
N GLN A 50 10.10 6.13 -2.68
CA GLN A 50 9.47 7.06 -1.72
C GLN A 50 10.53 7.98 -1.11
N HIS A 51 10.15 9.10 -0.50
CA HIS A 51 11.14 9.95 0.19
C HIS A 51 11.54 9.39 1.54
N ASP A 52 10.59 8.87 2.32
CA ASP A 52 10.84 8.58 3.73
C ASP A 52 10.19 7.28 4.23
N SER A 53 10.33 7.02 5.53
CA SER A 53 9.85 5.86 6.28
C SER A 53 8.37 5.56 6.10
N PHE A 54 7.96 4.35 6.47
CA PHE A 54 6.55 3.95 6.47
C PHE A 54 5.72 4.89 7.35
N HIS A 55 6.24 5.31 8.51
CA HIS A 55 5.54 6.25 9.38
C HIS A 55 5.25 7.58 8.67
N ALA A 56 6.26 8.14 8.00
CA ALA A 56 6.10 9.39 7.25
C ALA A 56 5.10 9.24 6.10
N GLN A 57 5.13 8.12 5.36
CA GLN A 57 4.16 7.83 4.30
C GLN A 57 2.72 7.79 4.86
N LEU A 58 2.52 7.13 6.01
CA LEU A 58 1.21 7.07 6.69
C LEU A 58 0.76 8.45 7.18
N ASP A 59 1.67 9.27 7.70
CA ASP A 59 1.40 10.64 8.13
C ASP A 59 1.01 11.55 6.96
N HIS A 60 1.55 11.32 5.76
CA HIS A 60 1.12 12.01 4.52
C HIS A 60 -0.16 11.42 3.92
N GLY A 61 -0.75 10.41 4.56
CA GLY A 61 -2.08 9.91 4.25
C GLY A 61 -2.13 8.58 3.51
N ALA A 62 -0.99 7.92 3.27
CA ALA A 62 -0.96 6.59 2.66
C ALA A 62 -1.79 5.60 3.49
N ARG A 63 -2.60 4.77 2.83
CA ARG A 63 -3.38 3.71 3.49
C ARG A 63 -3.24 2.35 2.81
N ALA A 64 -2.43 2.27 1.75
CA ALA A 64 -1.95 1.02 1.20
C ALA A 64 -0.42 1.07 1.07
N LEU A 65 0.27 0.06 1.59
CA LEU A 65 1.73 -0.07 1.51
C LEU A 65 2.07 -1.33 0.70
N ASP A 66 2.74 -1.17 -0.44
CA ASP A 66 3.32 -2.28 -1.22
C ASP A 66 4.66 -2.68 -0.58
N ILE A 67 4.67 -3.86 0.03
CA ILE A 67 5.80 -4.40 0.79
C ILE A 67 6.45 -5.54 0.02
N ARG A 68 7.77 -5.42 -0.16
CA ARG A 68 8.59 -6.40 -0.89
C ARG A 68 9.76 -6.83 -0.03
N LEU A 69 9.73 -8.08 0.40
CA LEU A 69 10.66 -8.64 1.37
C LEU A 69 11.49 -9.75 0.74
N THR A 70 12.76 -9.80 1.12
CA THR A 70 13.62 -10.96 0.95
C THR A 70 14.11 -11.45 2.31
N TYR A 71 14.70 -12.64 2.35
CA TYR A 71 15.15 -13.28 3.58
C TYR A 71 16.68 -13.21 3.78
N ASN A 72 17.09 -12.83 4.99
CA ASN A 72 18.46 -12.81 5.46
C ASN A 72 18.62 -13.74 6.68
N ALA A 73 19.01 -14.99 6.42
CA ALA A 73 19.18 -16.02 7.45
C ALA A 73 20.22 -15.67 8.54
N LYS A 74 21.13 -14.70 8.29
CA LYS A 74 22.17 -14.29 9.24
C LYS A 74 21.70 -13.25 10.26
N ALA A 75 20.55 -12.60 10.02
CA ALA A 75 19.97 -11.64 10.95
C ALA A 75 19.09 -12.35 12.00
N GLU A 76 18.57 -11.60 12.97
CA GLU A 76 17.74 -12.12 14.05
C GLU A 76 16.33 -11.53 14.01
N GLY A 77 15.33 -12.32 14.43
CA GLY A 77 13.94 -11.88 14.54
C GLY A 77 13.39 -11.21 13.28
N LEU A 78 12.78 -10.04 13.45
CA LEU A 78 12.17 -9.26 12.37
C LEU A 78 13.19 -8.75 11.34
N GLU A 79 14.45 -8.57 11.72
CA GLU A 79 15.53 -8.10 10.84
C GLU A 79 15.95 -9.13 9.79
N LYS A 80 15.47 -10.38 9.92
CA LYS A 80 15.61 -11.40 8.88
C LYS A 80 14.86 -11.06 7.60
N PHE A 81 13.81 -10.25 7.68
CA PHE A 81 12.98 -9.88 6.54
C PHE A 81 13.34 -8.46 6.11
N VAL A 82 14.06 -8.35 4.99
CA VAL A 82 14.70 -7.11 4.54
C VAL A 82 14.00 -6.61 3.29
N MET A 83 13.74 -5.30 3.21
CA MET A 83 13.13 -4.68 2.05
C MET A 83 14.10 -4.65 0.86
N HIS A 84 13.55 -4.72 -0.36
CA HIS A 84 14.37 -4.62 -1.57
C HIS A 84 13.61 -4.02 -2.76
N HIS A 85 14.38 -3.55 -3.74
CA HIS A 85 13.90 -3.19 -5.06
C HIS A 85 14.59 -4.07 -6.10
N ASN A 86 13.86 -4.96 -6.77
CA ASN A 86 14.39 -5.93 -7.75
C ASN A 86 15.61 -6.73 -7.22
N GLY A 87 15.51 -7.25 -5.99
CA GLY A 87 16.59 -7.99 -5.32
C GLY A 87 17.69 -7.12 -4.68
N HIS A 88 17.73 -5.82 -4.95
CA HIS A 88 18.66 -4.89 -4.29
C HIS A 88 18.12 -4.49 -2.91
N ARG A 89 18.75 -5.02 -1.86
CA ARG A 89 18.38 -4.77 -0.46
C ARG A 89 18.73 -3.34 -0.03
N ASN A 90 17.94 -2.80 0.88
CA ASN A 90 18.23 -1.57 1.59
C ASN A 90 18.19 -1.81 3.12
N SER A 91 18.30 -0.76 3.92
CA SER A 91 18.33 -0.86 5.39
C SER A 91 16.96 -1.01 6.06
N ARG A 92 15.85 -0.96 5.33
CA ARG A 92 14.51 -1.16 5.89
C ARG A 92 14.23 -2.64 6.09
N THR A 93 13.55 -2.96 7.19
CA THR A 93 13.17 -4.34 7.53
C THR A 93 11.71 -4.43 7.94
N LEU A 94 11.22 -5.66 8.10
CA LEU A 94 9.92 -5.92 8.72
C LEU A 94 9.85 -5.34 10.14
N GLY A 95 10.99 -5.24 10.83
CA GLY A 95 11.07 -4.61 12.16
C GLY A 95 10.68 -3.14 12.11
N ASN A 96 11.23 -2.37 11.17
CA ASN A 96 10.85 -0.97 10.98
C ASN A 96 9.36 -0.84 10.65
N LEU A 97 8.86 -1.65 9.71
CA LEU A 97 7.45 -1.63 9.29
C LEU A 97 6.49 -1.89 10.46
N VAL A 98 6.79 -2.90 11.29
CA VAL A 98 5.99 -3.25 12.47
C VAL A 98 5.95 -2.10 13.47
N VAL A 99 7.10 -1.47 13.76
CA VAL A 99 7.18 -0.33 14.69
C VAL A 99 6.37 0.85 14.16
N ASP A 100 6.54 1.20 12.89
CA ASP A 100 5.89 2.34 12.27
C ASP A 100 4.35 2.18 12.25
N ILE A 101 3.86 0.99 11.88
CA ILE A 101 2.42 0.67 11.88
C ILE A 101 1.82 0.73 13.29
N ASN A 102 2.49 0.12 14.28
CA ASN A 102 2.01 0.13 15.67
C ASN A 102 1.91 1.56 16.20
N THR A 103 2.98 2.34 16.02
CA THR A 103 3.06 3.74 16.46
C THR A 103 1.98 4.59 15.80
N PHE A 104 1.80 4.45 14.48
CA PHE A 104 0.80 5.20 13.75
C PHE A 104 -0.63 4.88 14.23
N LEU A 105 -0.97 3.60 14.39
CA LEU A 105 -2.31 3.17 14.80
C LEU A 105 -2.58 3.36 16.30
N GLU A 106 -1.56 3.56 17.13
CA GLU A 106 -1.73 4.04 18.52
C GLU A 106 -2.20 5.49 18.55
N ASN A 107 -1.66 6.33 17.66
CA ASN A 107 -2.01 7.74 17.56
C ASN A 107 -3.29 7.98 16.74
N ASN A 108 -3.61 7.09 15.80
CA ASN A 108 -4.72 7.22 14.86
C ASN A 108 -5.58 5.93 14.82
N PRO A 109 -6.32 5.61 15.91
CA PRO A 109 -6.99 4.31 16.08
C PRO A 109 -8.17 4.04 15.13
N ASP A 110 -8.67 5.08 14.43
CA ASP A 110 -9.77 4.98 13.47
C ASP A 110 -9.30 4.86 12.01
N GLU A 111 -7.98 4.83 11.77
CA GLU A 111 -7.40 4.61 10.45
C GLU A 111 -7.25 3.13 10.14
N PHE A 112 -7.29 2.78 8.85
CA PHE A 112 -7.12 1.42 8.36
C PHE A 112 -5.96 1.34 7.37
N ILE A 113 -5.13 0.31 7.47
CA ILE A 113 -3.96 0.14 6.60
C ILE A 113 -4.11 -1.18 5.84
N VAL A 114 -4.05 -1.10 4.51
CA VAL A 114 -3.79 -2.25 3.65
C VAL A 114 -2.29 -2.49 3.61
N LEU A 115 -1.88 -3.65 4.11
CA LEU A 115 -0.49 -4.10 4.08
C LEU A 115 -0.38 -5.19 3.02
N ASP A 116 0.06 -4.80 1.83
CA ASP A 116 0.22 -5.70 0.69
C ASP A 116 1.63 -6.27 0.69
N PHE A 117 1.82 -7.50 1.18
CA PHE A 117 3.06 -8.24 0.98
C PHE A 117 3.10 -8.75 -0.47
N HIS A 118 3.31 -7.79 -1.37
CA HIS A 118 3.28 -7.99 -2.81
C HIS A 118 4.34 -8.99 -3.27
N SER A 119 5.53 -8.93 -2.65
CA SER A 119 6.61 -9.88 -2.93
C SER A 119 7.26 -10.43 -1.66
N LEU A 120 7.38 -11.77 -1.61
CA LEU A 120 8.07 -12.53 -0.58
C LEU A 120 9.15 -13.39 -1.25
N ASP A 121 10.29 -12.76 -1.54
CA ASP A 121 11.27 -13.22 -2.52
C ASP A 121 12.43 -14.04 -1.95
N GLY A 122 12.85 -15.01 -2.77
CA GLY A 122 13.99 -15.90 -2.54
C GLY A 122 13.55 -17.33 -2.25
N ASP A 123 14.23 -18.31 -2.86
CA ASP A 123 13.93 -19.74 -2.69
C ASP A 123 13.99 -20.22 -1.23
N ASN A 124 14.69 -19.47 -0.38
CA ASN A 124 14.85 -19.73 1.04
C ASN A 124 13.99 -18.80 1.92
N PHE A 125 12.96 -18.16 1.38
CA PHE A 125 12.07 -17.33 2.19
C PHE A 125 11.40 -18.18 3.27
N ASP A 126 11.60 -17.79 4.53
CA ASP A 126 11.14 -18.55 5.69
C ASP A 126 9.71 -18.15 6.06
N TYR A 127 8.72 -18.70 5.34
CA TYR A 127 7.31 -18.37 5.51
C TYR A 127 6.77 -18.69 6.91
N GLU A 128 7.22 -19.78 7.53
CA GLU A 128 6.80 -20.15 8.88
C GLU A 128 7.30 -19.13 9.92
N HIS A 129 8.57 -18.73 9.83
CA HIS A 129 9.11 -17.70 10.71
C HIS A 129 8.45 -16.34 10.47
N PHE A 130 8.24 -15.96 9.20
CA PHE A 130 7.51 -14.76 8.83
C PHE A 130 6.10 -14.74 9.45
N ASN A 131 5.34 -15.82 9.26
CA ASN A 131 4.01 -15.96 9.82
C ASN A 131 4.03 -15.83 11.35
N LYS A 132 4.94 -16.54 12.03
CA LYS A 132 5.07 -16.46 13.49
C LYS A 132 5.31 -15.03 13.97
N LEU A 133 6.21 -14.30 13.32
CA LEU A 133 6.51 -12.91 13.69
C LEU A 133 5.33 -11.98 13.38
N MET A 134 4.68 -12.12 12.23
CA MET A 134 3.48 -11.34 11.89
C MET A 134 2.37 -11.53 12.92
N VAL A 135 2.07 -12.78 13.30
CA VAL A 135 1.10 -13.09 14.34
C VAL A 135 1.51 -12.49 15.69
N GLN A 136 2.79 -12.64 16.06
CA GLN A 136 3.31 -12.15 17.33
C GLN A 136 3.23 -10.63 17.47
N TYR A 137 3.57 -9.88 16.42
CA TYR A 137 3.76 -8.43 16.52
C TYR A 137 2.62 -7.59 15.93
N LEU A 138 1.86 -8.13 14.97
CA LEU A 138 0.74 -7.43 14.33
C LEU A 138 -0.57 -8.22 14.38
N GLY A 139 -0.59 -9.48 14.82
CA GLY A 139 -1.79 -10.32 14.82
C GLY A 139 -3.01 -9.71 15.52
N TYR A 140 -2.80 -8.98 16.62
CA TYR A 140 -3.88 -8.28 17.34
C TYR A 140 -4.44 -7.05 16.59
N ARG A 141 -3.70 -6.54 15.59
CA ARG A 141 -4.12 -5.47 14.68
C ARG A 141 -4.63 -5.99 13.35
N MET A 142 -4.36 -7.24 12.97
CA MET A 142 -4.81 -7.79 11.70
C MET A 142 -6.32 -8.04 11.72
N ILE A 143 -6.98 -7.59 10.65
CA ILE A 143 -8.40 -7.87 10.40
C ILE A 143 -8.52 -9.33 9.97
N PRO A 144 -9.26 -10.18 10.70
CA PRO A 144 -9.45 -11.57 10.31
C PRO A 144 -10.11 -11.66 8.93
N ARG A 145 -9.76 -12.69 8.16
CA ARG A 145 -10.26 -12.91 6.80
C ARG A 145 -11.79 -13.02 6.73
N ASN A 146 -12.42 -13.59 7.75
CA ASN A 146 -13.89 -13.67 7.84
C ASN A 146 -14.57 -12.30 7.96
N ASN A 147 -13.82 -11.26 8.31
CA ASN A 147 -14.31 -9.88 8.43
C ASN A 147 -14.02 -9.05 7.17
N GLN A 148 -13.46 -9.63 6.10
CA GLN A 148 -13.02 -8.89 4.90
C GLN A 148 -14.13 -8.08 4.21
N SER A 149 -15.38 -8.52 4.32
CA SER A 149 -16.56 -7.87 3.70
C SER A 149 -17.25 -6.88 4.62
N LEU A 150 -16.84 -6.77 5.89
CA LEU A 150 -17.41 -5.82 6.83
C LEU A 150 -17.06 -4.38 6.40
N THR A 151 -17.98 -3.46 6.64
CA THR A 151 -17.73 -2.04 6.47
C THR A 151 -16.71 -1.54 7.50
N LEU A 152 -16.07 -0.39 7.26
CA LEU A 152 -15.16 0.18 8.25
C LEU A 152 -15.87 0.45 9.58
N GLY A 153 -17.13 0.90 9.54
CA GLY A 153 -17.95 1.09 10.74
C GLY A 153 -18.15 -0.21 11.52
N ASP A 154 -18.49 -1.30 10.84
CA ASP A 154 -18.63 -2.62 11.48
C ASP A 154 -17.30 -3.14 12.02
N LEU A 155 -16.20 -2.95 11.29
CA LEU A 155 -14.86 -3.32 11.74
C LEU A 155 -14.48 -2.57 13.04
N LYS A 156 -14.78 -1.27 13.12
CA LYS A 156 -14.55 -0.46 14.33
C LYS A 156 -15.37 -1.00 15.52
N GLN A 157 -16.59 -1.46 15.29
CA GLN A 157 -17.48 -2.00 16.32
C GLN A 157 -17.05 -3.40 16.79
N VAL A 158 -16.70 -4.29 15.86
CA VAL A 158 -16.29 -5.67 16.15
C VAL A 158 -15.01 -5.69 16.99
N ASN A 159 -14.05 -4.81 16.69
CA ASN A 159 -12.80 -4.74 17.43
C ASN A 159 -12.18 -3.34 17.34
N LYS A 160 -11.70 -2.80 18.45
CA LYS A 160 -11.13 -1.44 18.51
C LYS A 160 -9.68 -1.32 18.02
N THR A 161 -8.96 -2.43 17.86
CA THR A 161 -7.53 -2.45 17.48
C THR A 161 -7.26 -3.09 16.12
N GLN A 162 -8.17 -3.91 15.60
CA GLN A 162 -8.00 -4.57 14.31
C GLN A 162 -8.22 -3.60 13.15
N ARG A 163 -7.11 -3.10 12.59
CA ARG A 163 -7.04 -2.04 11.57
C ARG A 163 -6.14 -2.37 10.37
N VAL A 164 -5.46 -3.51 10.39
CA VAL A 164 -4.52 -3.91 9.34
C VAL A 164 -5.13 -5.00 8.46
N PHE A 165 -5.38 -4.70 7.19
CA PHE A 165 -5.72 -5.68 6.17
C PHE A 165 -4.43 -6.23 5.56
N ALA A 166 -3.95 -7.37 6.05
CA ALA A 166 -2.70 -7.96 5.58
C ALA A 166 -2.94 -8.94 4.43
N ALA A 167 -2.49 -8.59 3.23
CA ALA A 167 -2.59 -9.43 2.04
C ALA A 167 -1.22 -10.02 1.68
N ALA A 168 -1.21 -11.25 1.17
CA ALA A 168 0.02 -11.89 0.69
C ALA A 168 -0.31 -12.96 -0.37
N ILE A 169 0.71 -13.41 -1.10
CA ILE A 169 0.61 -14.63 -1.90
C ILE A 169 0.20 -15.81 -1.01
N SER A 170 -0.71 -16.65 -1.50
CA SER A 170 -1.18 -17.82 -0.74
C SER A 170 -0.05 -18.82 -0.56
N HIS A 171 0.21 -19.17 0.70
CA HIS A 171 1.22 -20.17 1.06
C HIS A 171 0.76 -20.97 2.28
N TRP A 172 1.01 -22.28 2.30
CA TRP A 172 0.47 -23.20 3.31
C TRP A 172 1.00 -22.97 4.74
N GLN A 173 2.14 -22.27 4.87
CA GLN A 173 2.71 -21.87 6.17
C GLN A 173 2.16 -20.53 6.70
N LEU A 174 1.38 -19.80 5.90
CA LEU A 174 0.72 -18.57 6.35
C LEU A 174 -0.64 -18.89 6.97
N ASP A 175 -1.00 -18.19 8.05
CA ASP A 175 -2.31 -18.32 8.67
C ASP A 175 -3.40 -17.77 7.75
N HIS A 176 -4.10 -18.66 7.06
CA HIS A 176 -5.20 -18.35 6.14
C HIS A 176 -6.39 -17.62 6.78
N LYS A 177 -6.47 -17.56 8.12
CA LYS A 177 -7.49 -16.80 8.85
C LYS A 177 -7.11 -15.34 9.05
N LEU A 178 -5.81 -15.01 8.93
CA LEU A 178 -5.29 -13.65 9.13
C LEU A 178 -4.83 -13.01 7.83
N PHE A 179 -4.17 -13.78 6.95
CA PHE A 179 -3.73 -13.29 5.65
C PHE A 179 -4.86 -13.37 4.62
N HIS A 180 -5.15 -12.23 4.02
CA HIS A 180 -6.06 -12.08 2.89
C HIS A 180 -5.36 -12.50 1.59
N SER A 181 -6.16 -12.73 0.56
CA SER A 181 -5.64 -13.06 -0.76
C SER A 181 -4.80 -11.92 -1.33
N HIS A 182 -3.76 -12.30 -2.10
CA HIS A 182 -2.91 -11.39 -2.86
C HIS A 182 -3.72 -10.32 -3.60
N ILE A 183 -3.22 -9.09 -3.56
CA ILE A 183 -3.82 -7.94 -4.25
C ILE A 183 -3.27 -7.92 -5.69
N ASP A 184 -4.16 -8.05 -6.66
CA ASP A 184 -3.77 -8.03 -8.06
C ASP A 184 -3.34 -6.60 -8.48
N HIS A 185 -2.11 -6.44 -8.95
CA HIS A 185 -1.61 -5.18 -9.50
C HIS A 185 -1.91 -5.10 -11.00
N GLN A 186 -2.64 -4.05 -11.40
CA GLN A 186 -2.73 -3.60 -12.78
C GLN A 186 -1.45 -2.82 -13.08
N TRP A 187 -0.48 -3.52 -13.65
CA TRP A 187 0.83 -2.98 -14.05
C TRP A 187 1.01 -3.07 -15.57
N SER A 188 1.69 -2.09 -16.15
CA SER A 188 1.91 -2.02 -17.61
C SER A 188 2.80 -3.14 -18.15
N GLY A 189 3.53 -3.84 -17.28
CA GLY A 189 4.51 -4.86 -17.63
C GLY A 189 5.87 -4.30 -18.06
N ASN A 190 6.03 -2.97 -18.07
CA ASN A 190 7.21 -2.30 -18.60
C ASN A 190 8.04 -1.66 -17.49
N GLY A 191 9.29 -2.11 -17.34
CA GLY A 191 10.27 -1.52 -16.42
C GLY A 191 10.80 -0.14 -16.84
N ILE A 192 10.41 0.34 -18.03
CA ILE A 192 10.60 1.71 -18.51
C ILE A 192 9.24 2.13 -19.06
N THR A 193 8.64 3.16 -18.48
CA THR A 193 7.31 3.63 -18.85
C THR A 193 7.31 5.16 -18.76
N SER A 194 7.03 5.85 -19.87
CA SER A 194 6.85 7.31 -19.86
C SER A 194 5.47 7.72 -19.32
N PRO A 195 5.28 8.98 -18.87
CA PRO A 195 3.98 9.45 -18.40
C PRO A 195 2.86 9.31 -19.45
N GLY A 196 3.18 9.51 -20.74
CA GLY A 196 2.21 9.36 -21.83
C GLY A 196 1.79 7.90 -22.08
N GLU A 197 2.71 6.95 -21.94
CA GLU A 197 2.39 5.52 -22.01
C GLU A 197 1.62 5.05 -20.79
N LEU A 198 2.00 5.53 -19.60
CA LEU A 198 1.30 5.27 -18.36
C LEU A 198 -0.14 5.77 -18.44
N LYS A 199 -0.37 6.99 -18.92
CA LYS A 199 -1.71 7.55 -19.10
C LYS A 199 -2.59 6.64 -19.98
N LYS A 200 -2.07 6.21 -21.13
CA LYS A 200 -2.79 5.29 -22.04
C LYS A 200 -3.06 3.93 -21.39
N PHE A 201 -2.15 3.45 -20.55
CA PHE A 201 -2.37 2.22 -19.79
C PHE A 201 -3.51 2.40 -18.79
N ILE A 202 -3.49 3.45 -17.97
CA ILE A 202 -4.53 3.77 -16.99
C ILE A 202 -5.89 3.95 -17.69
N GLU A 203 -5.94 4.69 -18.80
CA GLU A 203 -7.16 4.85 -19.61
C GLU A 203 -7.77 3.50 -20.01
N ARG A 204 -6.95 2.54 -20.46
CA ARG A 204 -7.44 1.20 -20.83
C ARG A 204 -7.93 0.41 -19.64
N VAL A 205 -7.23 0.45 -18.50
CA VAL A 205 -7.67 -0.25 -17.28
C VAL A 205 -9.00 0.32 -16.79
N LEU A 206 -9.15 1.64 -16.78
CA LEU A 206 -10.33 2.32 -16.22
C LEU A 206 -11.53 2.39 -17.19
N GLN A 207 -11.40 1.90 -18.42
CA GLN A 207 -12.55 1.59 -19.29
C GLN A 207 -13.35 0.40 -18.74
N ASN A 208 -12.69 -0.57 -18.12
CA ASN A 208 -13.32 -1.72 -17.49
C ASN A 208 -12.52 -2.12 -16.24
N PRO A 209 -12.60 -1.32 -15.15
CA PRO A 209 -11.79 -1.55 -13.96
C PRO A 209 -12.13 -2.91 -13.32
N PRO A 210 -11.18 -3.56 -12.64
CA PRO A 210 -11.51 -4.68 -11.78
C PRO A 210 -12.62 -4.29 -10.78
N GLY A 211 -13.57 -5.20 -10.54
CA GLY A 211 -14.71 -4.92 -9.67
C GLY A 211 -14.33 -4.81 -8.19
N SER A 212 -15.32 -4.51 -7.35
CA SER A 212 -15.17 -4.27 -5.91
C SER A 212 -15.31 -5.53 -5.03
N TRP A 213 -15.24 -6.74 -5.61
CA TRP A 213 -15.37 -7.98 -4.85
C TRP A 213 -14.10 -8.34 -4.06
N ARG A 214 -12.96 -7.77 -4.41
CA ARG A 214 -11.69 -7.89 -3.69
C ARG A 214 -10.82 -6.67 -3.96
N PRO A 215 -9.85 -6.35 -3.08
CA PRO A 215 -8.94 -5.26 -3.33
C PRO A 215 -8.07 -5.51 -4.56
N TRP A 216 -7.74 -4.44 -5.27
CA TRP A 216 -6.83 -4.46 -6.42
C TRP A 216 -6.08 -3.13 -6.49
N SER A 217 -4.92 -3.15 -7.13
CA SER A 217 -4.01 -2.00 -7.15
C SER A 217 -3.75 -1.53 -8.57
N LEU A 218 -3.88 -0.23 -8.83
CA LEU A 218 -3.43 0.40 -10.06
C LEU A 218 -2.00 0.89 -9.87
N SER A 219 -1.05 0.34 -10.64
CA SER A 219 0.32 0.87 -10.68
C SER A 219 0.34 2.16 -11.51
N ALA A 220 0.46 3.29 -10.83
CA ALA A 220 0.55 4.63 -11.43
C ALA A 220 1.99 5.17 -11.30
N THR A 221 2.95 4.38 -11.77
CA THR A 221 4.39 4.65 -11.65
C THR A 221 5.06 4.79 -13.01
N SER A 222 6.08 5.65 -13.08
CA SER A 222 6.80 5.99 -14.31
C SER A 222 8.31 5.81 -14.09
N TYR A 223 9.01 5.29 -15.10
CA TYR A 223 10.42 4.91 -14.98
C TYR A 223 11.22 5.35 -16.19
N THR A 224 12.44 5.83 -15.96
CA THR A 224 13.41 6.11 -17.04
C THR A 224 14.62 5.19 -16.93
N ALA A 225 15.20 4.84 -18.08
CA ALA A 225 16.35 3.93 -18.15
C ALA A 225 17.58 4.43 -17.36
N LEU A 226 17.75 5.76 -17.24
CA LEU A 226 18.91 6.38 -16.59
C LEU A 226 18.60 6.96 -15.20
N GLY A 227 17.32 7.17 -14.87
CA GLY A 227 16.89 7.86 -13.66
C GLY A 227 16.19 6.98 -12.64
N GLY A 228 15.70 5.79 -13.02
CA GLY A 228 14.86 4.98 -12.14
C GLY A 228 13.44 5.55 -12.03
N PRO A 229 12.79 5.42 -10.86
CA PRO A 229 11.51 6.07 -10.55
C PRO A 229 11.52 7.56 -10.89
N VAL A 230 10.43 8.04 -11.49
CA VAL A 230 10.25 9.43 -11.88
C VAL A 230 9.11 10.02 -11.09
N ASP A 231 9.38 11.16 -10.45
CA ASP A 231 8.33 11.97 -9.88
C ASP A 231 7.44 12.56 -10.98
N ILE A 232 6.15 12.19 -10.93
CA ILE A 232 5.11 12.58 -11.87
C ILE A 232 3.92 13.22 -11.16
N HIS A 233 4.10 13.81 -9.96
CA HIS A 233 3.02 14.36 -9.14
C HIS A 233 2.08 15.29 -9.91
N GLY A 234 2.62 16.17 -10.78
CA GLY A 234 1.79 17.06 -11.60
C GLY A 234 0.86 16.32 -12.58
N SER A 235 1.29 15.15 -13.08
CA SER A 235 0.44 14.29 -13.90
C SER A 235 -0.58 13.53 -13.06
N LEU A 236 -0.19 13.01 -11.90
CA LEU A 236 -1.11 12.33 -10.97
C LEU A 236 -2.22 13.29 -10.51
N ASN A 237 -1.87 14.54 -10.17
CA ASN A 237 -2.82 15.57 -9.78
C ASN A 237 -3.72 16.00 -10.95
N ASP A 238 -3.26 15.91 -12.20
CA ASP A 238 -4.14 16.15 -13.35
C ASP A 238 -5.11 15.00 -13.60
N TRP A 239 -4.66 13.76 -13.44
CA TRP A 239 -5.41 12.57 -13.83
C TRP A 239 -6.44 12.14 -12.80
N PHE A 240 -6.14 12.25 -11.50
CA PHE A 240 -6.99 11.76 -10.42
C PHE A 240 -7.84 12.84 -9.75
N ASP A 241 -7.68 14.10 -10.15
CA ASP A 241 -8.56 15.19 -9.76
C ASP A 241 -9.98 14.95 -10.27
N LEU A 242 -10.94 14.93 -9.33
CA LEU A 242 -12.35 14.64 -9.57
C LEU A 242 -13.06 15.75 -10.35
N ASP A 243 -12.49 16.95 -10.41
CA ASP A 243 -13.00 18.03 -11.26
C ASP A 243 -12.63 17.81 -12.75
N LYS A 244 -11.67 16.92 -13.03
CA LYS A 244 -11.13 16.67 -14.37
C LYS A 244 -11.46 15.28 -14.92
N SER A 245 -11.58 14.28 -14.05
CA SER A 245 -11.89 12.90 -14.45
C SER A 245 -12.62 12.13 -13.35
N ASP A 246 -13.19 10.97 -13.71
CA ASP A 246 -13.78 10.04 -12.74
C ASP A 246 -12.81 8.92 -12.30
N TRP A 247 -11.52 9.05 -12.58
CA TRP A 247 -10.56 7.95 -12.43
C TRP A 247 -10.39 7.51 -10.97
N ALA A 248 -10.31 8.46 -10.04
CA ALA A 248 -10.21 8.13 -8.61
C ALA A 248 -11.45 7.37 -8.11
N LEU A 249 -12.65 7.63 -8.65
CA LEU A 249 -13.87 6.90 -8.30
C LEU A 249 -13.84 5.44 -8.78
N LYS A 250 -13.09 5.14 -9.84
CA LYS A 250 -13.01 3.80 -10.45
C LYS A 250 -11.93 2.91 -9.83
N CYS A 251 -11.01 3.48 -9.07
CA CYS A 251 -9.89 2.74 -8.49
C CYS A 251 -10.24 2.13 -7.12
N ASN A 252 -9.47 1.11 -6.72
CA ASN A 252 -9.42 0.65 -5.33
C ASN A 252 -8.14 1.11 -4.61
N ILE A 253 -6.95 0.74 -5.08
CA ILE A 253 -5.68 1.32 -4.61
C ILE A 253 -5.02 2.05 -5.78
N ILE A 254 -4.55 3.28 -5.56
CA ILE A 254 -3.75 4.03 -6.54
C ILE A 254 -2.31 4.04 -6.02
N ASN A 255 -1.47 3.19 -6.59
CA ASN A 255 -0.12 2.91 -6.10
C ASN A 255 0.91 3.75 -6.85
N VAL A 256 1.58 4.67 -6.16
CA VAL A 256 2.47 5.68 -6.76
C VAL A 256 3.85 5.71 -6.11
N ASP A 257 4.83 6.26 -6.82
CA ASP A 257 6.10 6.69 -6.26
C ASP A 257 5.97 8.13 -5.74
N PHE A 258 6.71 8.49 -4.69
CA PHE A 258 6.77 9.84 -4.09
C PHE A 258 5.40 10.41 -3.72
N MET A 259 4.57 9.61 -3.03
CA MET A 259 3.16 9.92 -2.79
C MET A 259 2.95 11.29 -2.13
N GLU A 260 3.82 11.66 -1.19
CA GLU A 260 3.80 12.94 -0.47
C GLU A 260 3.85 14.19 -1.36
N GLU A 261 4.25 14.09 -2.62
CA GLU A 261 4.27 15.22 -3.57
C GLU A 261 2.92 15.45 -4.28
N SER A 262 1.97 14.52 -4.12
CA SER A 262 0.67 14.55 -4.80
C SER A 262 -0.49 14.90 -3.86
N ASP A 263 -1.60 15.35 -4.43
CA ASP A 263 -2.86 15.59 -3.71
C ASP A 263 -3.71 14.31 -3.60
N LEU A 264 -3.11 13.14 -3.85
CA LEU A 264 -3.81 11.87 -4.02
C LEU A 264 -4.63 11.46 -2.80
N MET A 265 -4.16 11.77 -1.59
CA MET A 265 -4.92 11.53 -0.36
C MET A 265 -6.30 12.20 -0.43
N GLU A 266 -6.34 13.47 -0.82
CA GLU A 266 -7.59 14.23 -0.86
C GLU A 266 -8.51 13.74 -1.98
N PHE A 267 -7.98 13.43 -3.16
CA PHE A 267 -8.77 12.82 -4.24
C PHE A 267 -9.39 11.49 -3.82
N CYS A 268 -8.62 10.63 -3.14
CA CYS A 268 -9.13 9.37 -2.60
C CYS A 268 -10.23 9.62 -1.55
N ARG A 269 -10.03 10.58 -0.64
CA ARG A 269 -10.99 10.92 0.39
C ARG A 269 -12.33 11.39 -0.21
N VAL A 270 -12.29 12.34 -1.14
CA VAL A 270 -13.49 12.86 -1.80
C VAL A 270 -14.17 11.76 -2.63
N ALA A 271 -13.39 10.93 -3.34
CA ALA A 271 -13.93 9.78 -4.08
C ALA A 271 -14.69 8.82 -3.16
N ASN A 272 -14.18 8.55 -1.96
CA ASN A 272 -14.83 7.70 -0.97
C ASN A 272 -16.12 8.29 -0.42
N VAL A 273 -16.17 9.61 -0.20
CA VAL A 273 -17.41 10.28 0.21
C VAL A 273 -18.49 10.11 -0.86
N ILE A 274 -18.14 10.33 -2.13
CA ILE A 274 -19.07 10.14 -3.26
C ILE A 274 -19.55 8.68 -3.36
N LYS A 275 -18.65 7.70 -3.22
CA LYS A 275 -19.01 6.27 -3.22
C LYS A 275 -19.97 5.92 -2.08
N ALA A 276 -19.74 6.46 -0.88
CA ALA A 276 -20.61 6.24 0.28
C ALA A 276 -22.01 6.84 0.08
N GLU A 277 -22.09 8.04 -0.50
CA GLU A 277 -23.37 8.68 -0.84
C GLU A 277 -24.16 7.87 -1.88
N GLN A 278 -23.47 7.32 -2.89
CA GLN A 278 -24.08 6.49 -3.92
C GLN A 278 -24.63 5.17 -3.36
N ARG A 279 -23.96 4.57 -2.37
CA ARG A 279 -24.44 3.35 -1.68
C ARG A 279 -25.72 3.58 -0.87
N SER A 280 -25.92 4.81 -0.40
CA SER A 280 -27.05 5.18 0.46
C SER A 280 -28.32 5.54 -0.31
N ARG A 281 -28.26 5.58 -1.65
CA ARG A 281 -29.39 5.85 -2.55
C ARG A 281 -29.96 4.55 -3.10
#